data_AF-A0A5N0E9P5-F1
#
_entry.id   AF-A0A5N0E9P5-F1
#
_cell.length_a   1.000
_cell.length_b   1.000
_cell.length_c   1.000
_cell.angle_alpha   90.00
_cell.angle_beta   90.00
_cell.angle_gamma   90.00
#
_symmetry.space_group_name_H-M   'P 1'
#
loop_
_entity.id
_entity.type
_entity.pdbx_description
1 polymer ?
#
loop_
_entity_poly.entity_id
_entity_poly.type
_entity_poly.pdbx_seq_one_letter_code
_entity_poly.pdbx_strand_id
1 'polypeptide(L)'
;MNPEHEEAMRRDFARFAELSAAADRARAGVERPRILRARNAIGQRWEDGPHADQWRYLEMAHWQWANNPAALARSLDRLDRGEPAWFERGLTDVQHRSLVQVHDAITTTPIRDRRTPAAVTAVEQARPHRIERTH
;
A
#
# COMPACT_ATOMS: atom_id res chain seq x y z
N MET A 1 1.80 17.63 18.47
CA MET A 1 0.40 17.34 18.08
C MET A 1 -0.33 16.92 19.34
N ASN A 2 -1.59 17.33 19.55
CA ASN A 2 -2.36 16.82 20.69
C ASN A 2 -2.88 15.40 20.37
N PRO A 3 -3.23 14.57 21.37
CA PRO A 3 -3.65 13.18 21.14
C PRO A 3 -4.90 13.04 20.25
N GLU A 4 -5.82 14.01 20.30
CA GLU A 4 -7.04 13.99 19.49
C GLU A 4 -6.76 14.22 18.00
N HIS A 5 -5.87 15.16 17.67
CA HIS A 5 -5.43 15.38 16.29
C HIS A 5 -4.60 14.21 15.78
N GLU A 6 -3.78 13.59 16.64
CA GLU A 6 -3.04 12.37 16.29
C GLU A 6 -4.02 11.24 15.96
N GLU A 7 -5.04 11.01 16.78
CA GLU A 7 -6.07 10.00 16.51
C GLU A 7 -6.90 10.29 15.26
N ALA A 8 -7.27 11.55 15.03
CA ALA A 8 -7.97 11.96 13.83
C ALA A 8 -7.10 11.70 12.58
N MET A 9 -5.83 12.09 12.61
CA MET A 9 -4.88 11.85 11.52
C MET A 9 -4.70 10.36 11.25
N ARG A 10 -4.57 9.54 12.31
CA ARG A 10 -4.43 8.08 12.18
C ARG A 10 -5.63 7.44 11.49
N ARG A 11 -6.86 7.80 11.89
CA ARG A 11 -8.09 7.26 11.27
C ARG A 11 -8.20 7.66 9.81
N ASP A 12 -7.93 8.93 9.50
CA ASP A 12 -7.94 9.43 8.13
C ASP A 12 -6.86 8.76 7.27
N PHE A 13 -5.67 8.53 7.84
CA PHE A 13 -4.60 7.84 7.15
C PHE A 13 -4.93 6.37 6.83
N ALA A 14 -5.53 5.65 7.77
CA ALA A 14 -6.02 4.29 7.53
C ALA A 14 -7.02 4.27 6.36
N ARG A 15 -7.96 5.22 6.33
CA ARG A 15 -8.92 5.36 5.22
C ARG A 15 -8.24 5.72 3.90
N PHE A 16 -7.24 6.58 3.92
CA PHE A 16 -6.44 6.93 2.75
C PHE A 16 -5.70 5.71 2.18
N ALA A 17 -5.13 4.86 3.03
CA ALA A 17 -4.44 3.63 2.63
C ALA A 17 -5.42 2.61 2.01
N GLU A 18 -6.60 2.42 2.62
CA GLU A 18 -7.66 1.59 2.04
C GLU A 18 -8.08 2.05 0.64
N LEU A 19 -8.30 3.36 0.46
CA LEU A 19 -8.68 3.93 -0.83
C LEU A 19 -7.55 3.81 -1.86
N SER A 20 -6.29 3.94 -1.43
CA SER A 20 -5.13 3.70 -2.29
C SER A 20 -5.09 2.25 -2.79
N ALA A 21 -5.26 1.28 -1.88
CA ALA A 21 -5.32 -0.13 -2.25
C ALA A 21 -6.54 -0.47 -3.12
N ALA A 22 -7.70 0.18 -2.88
CA ALA A 22 -8.88 0.03 -3.72
C ALA A 22 -8.68 0.60 -5.13
N ALA A 23 -8.03 1.76 -5.26
CA ALA A 23 -7.72 2.38 -6.55
C ALA A 23 -6.76 1.54 -7.39
N ASP A 24 -5.83 0.83 -6.74
CA ASP A 24 -4.90 -0.10 -7.38
C ASP A 24 -5.58 -1.38 -7.89
N ARG A 25 -6.65 -1.83 -7.21
CA ARG A 25 -7.46 -2.98 -7.64
C ARG A 25 -8.56 -2.61 -8.65
N ALA A 26 -8.98 -1.35 -8.69
CA ALA A 26 -10.04 -0.89 -9.57
C ALA A 26 -9.60 -0.97 -11.03
N ARG A 27 -10.46 -1.55 -11.88
CA ARG A 27 -10.27 -1.49 -13.34
C ARG A 27 -10.29 -0.04 -13.81
N ALA A 28 -9.59 0.25 -14.91
CA ALA A 28 -9.70 1.53 -15.58
C ALA A 28 -11.16 1.76 -16.01
N GLY A 29 -11.79 2.80 -15.46
CA GLY A 29 -13.21 3.08 -15.57
C GLY A 29 -13.63 4.16 -14.56
N VAL A 30 -14.92 4.50 -14.52
CA VAL A 30 -15.45 5.62 -13.70
C VAL A 30 -15.22 5.47 -12.19
N GLU A 31 -15.09 4.24 -11.70
CA GLU A 31 -14.85 3.95 -10.27
C GLU A 31 -13.46 4.40 -9.80
N ARG A 32 -12.42 4.21 -10.61
CA ARG A 32 -11.04 4.54 -10.20
C ARG A 32 -10.85 6.04 -9.94
N PRO A 33 -11.27 6.97 -10.83
CA PRO A 33 -11.24 8.40 -10.54
C PRO A 33 -12.08 8.80 -9.32
N ARG A 34 -13.21 8.12 -9.05
CA ARG A 34 -14.02 8.40 -7.86
C ARG A 34 -13.27 8.05 -6.57
N ILE A 35 -12.63 6.89 -6.54
CA ILE A 35 -11.79 6.46 -5.39
C ILE A 35 -10.62 7.42 -5.19
N LEU A 36 -9.93 7.80 -6.28
CA LEU A 36 -8.82 8.74 -6.21
C LEU A 36 -9.24 10.13 -5.72
N ARG A 37 -10.41 10.64 -6.14
CA ARG A 37 -10.95 11.90 -5.61
C ARG A 37 -11.22 11.81 -4.11
N ALA A 38 -11.81 10.72 -3.64
CA ALA A 38 -12.06 10.51 -2.21
C ALA A 38 -10.76 10.44 -1.40
N ARG A 39 -9.73 9.73 -1.92
CA ARG A 39 -8.39 9.67 -1.33
C ARG A 39 -7.77 11.06 -1.25
N ASN A 40 -7.76 11.80 -2.36
CA ASN A 40 -7.13 13.12 -2.43
C ASN A 40 -7.83 14.14 -1.54
N ALA A 41 -9.15 14.05 -1.39
CA ALA A 41 -9.90 14.92 -0.47
C ALA A 41 -9.51 14.69 1.00
N ILE A 42 -9.04 13.49 1.37
CA ILE A 42 -8.46 13.26 2.71
C ILE A 42 -7.11 13.94 2.80
N GLY A 43 -6.23 13.70 1.82
CA GLY A 43 -4.89 14.28 1.82
C GLY A 43 -4.91 15.80 1.89
N GLN A 44 -5.72 16.43 1.04
CA GLN A 44 -5.82 17.88 0.95
C GLN A 44 -6.26 18.54 2.27
N ARG A 45 -7.19 17.94 3.02
CA ARG A 45 -7.60 18.48 4.33
C ARG A 45 -6.44 18.58 5.32
N TRP A 46 -5.52 17.62 5.28
CA TRP A 46 -4.37 17.58 6.18
C TRP A 46 -3.22 18.43 5.66
N GLU A 47 -3.00 18.46 4.34
CA GLU A 47 -2.01 19.33 3.70
C GLU A 47 -2.32 20.81 3.86
N ASP A 48 -3.59 21.20 3.90
CA ASP A 48 -4.02 22.59 4.14
C ASP A 48 -4.06 22.94 5.65
N GLY A 49 -3.82 21.95 6.53
CA GLY A 49 -3.95 22.08 7.98
C GLY A 49 -2.63 22.33 8.73
N PRO A 50 -2.70 22.53 10.06
CA PRO A 50 -1.52 22.81 10.91
C PRO A 50 -0.58 21.61 11.08
N HIS A 51 -0.91 20.46 10.47
CA HIS A 51 -0.16 19.20 10.57
C HIS A 51 0.23 18.64 9.20
N ALA A 52 0.33 19.53 8.20
CA ALA A 52 0.67 19.21 6.82
C ALA A 52 1.99 18.44 6.69
N ASP A 53 3.03 18.83 7.43
CA ASP A 53 4.34 18.17 7.36
C ASP A 53 4.28 16.73 7.87
N GLN A 54 3.55 16.48 8.97
CA GLN A 54 3.34 15.13 9.48
C GLN A 54 2.56 14.29 8.49
N TRP A 55 1.50 14.86 7.88
CA TRP A 55 0.72 14.16 6.87
C TRP A 55 1.52 13.81 5.61
N ARG A 56 2.25 14.78 5.05
CA ARG A 56 3.14 14.58 3.89
C ARG A 56 4.19 13.51 4.14
N TYR A 57 4.71 13.44 5.36
CA TYR A 57 5.63 12.39 5.76
C TYR A 57 4.98 11.00 5.65
N LEU A 58 3.75 10.84 6.15
CA LEU A 58 3.02 9.58 6.07
C LEU A 58 2.68 9.18 4.64
N GLU A 59 2.24 10.13 3.81
CA GLU A 59 2.00 9.87 2.38
C GLU A 59 3.25 9.40 1.66
N MET A 60 4.39 10.05 1.90
CA MET A 60 5.68 9.66 1.33
C MET A 60 6.06 8.24 1.76
N ALA A 61 5.93 7.93 3.05
CA ALA A 61 6.21 6.60 3.57
C ALA A 61 5.32 5.52 2.95
N HIS A 62 4.02 5.78 2.84
CA HIS A 62 3.09 4.86 2.19
C HIS A 62 3.39 4.67 0.70
N TRP A 63 3.72 5.74 -0.03
CA TRP A 63 4.13 5.62 -1.43
C TRP A 63 5.40 4.77 -1.58
N GLN A 64 6.36 4.94 -0.68
CA GLN A 64 7.59 4.13 -0.66
C GLN A 64 7.31 2.67 -0.33
N TRP A 65 6.38 2.38 0.59
CA TRP A 65 5.90 1.02 0.85
C TRP A 65 5.30 0.38 -0.41
N ALA A 66 4.42 1.11 -1.10
CA ALA A 66 3.73 0.60 -2.28
C ALA A 66 4.67 0.33 -3.47
N ASN A 67 5.73 1.13 -3.62
CA ASN A 67 6.65 1.04 -4.77
C ASN A 67 7.94 0.27 -4.47
N ASN A 68 8.40 0.26 -3.23
CA ASN A 68 9.66 -0.36 -2.82
C ASN A 68 9.59 -0.98 -1.41
N PRO A 69 8.76 -2.03 -1.21
CA PRO A 69 8.54 -2.63 0.10
C PRO A 69 9.83 -3.21 0.70
N ALA A 70 10.76 -3.70 -0.13
CA ALA A 70 12.03 -4.25 0.34
C ALA A 70 12.97 -3.19 0.92
N ALA A 71 13.02 -1.99 0.34
CA ALA A 71 13.82 -0.90 0.91
C ALA A 71 13.27 -0.44 2.26
N LEU A 72 11.95 -0.42 2.41
CA LEU A 72 11.31 0.06 3.62
C LEU A 72 11.35 -0.98 4.76
N ALA A 73 11.18 -2.27 4.46
CA ALA A 73 11.41 -3.35 5.41
C ALA A 73 12.84 -3.31 5.98
N ARG A 74 13.85 -3.11 5.13
CA ARG A 74 15.25 -2.92 5.57
C ARG A 74 15.45 -1.68 6.43
N SER A 75 14.59 -0.67 6.29
CA SER A 75 14.70 0.56 7.05
C SER A 75 14.06 0.44 8.42
N LEU A 76 12.94 -0.27 8.53
CA LEU A 76 12.37 -0.66 9.82
C LEU A 76 13.35 -1.54 10.61
N ASP A 77 13.94 -2.54 9.95
CA ASP A 77 14.96 -3.42 10.57
C ASP A 77 16.18 -2.64 11.07
N ARG A 78 16.57 -1.54 10.40
CA ARG A 78 17.61 -0.64 10.90
C ARG A 78 17.16 0.15 12.12
N LEU A 79 15.95 0.71 12.11
CA LEU A 79 15.41 1.44 13.26
C LEU A 79 15.31 0.55 14.51
N ASP A 80 14.87 -0.70 14.36
CA ASP A 80 14.79 -1.67 15.46
C ASP A 80 16.19 -1.99 16.04
N ARG A 81 17.24 -1.87 15.23
CA ARG A 81 18.65 -1.96 15.67
C ARG A 81 19.24 -0.64 16.17
N GLY A 82 18.48 0.46 16.16
CA GLY A 82 18.97 1.81 16.47
C GLY A 82 19.94 2.37 15.41
N GLU A 83 19.92 1.81 14.20
CA GLU A 83 20.73 2.24 13.06
C GLU A 83 20.00 3.27 12.19
N PRO A 84 20.75 4.15 11.50
CA PRO A 84 20.14 5.13 10.63
C PRO A 84 19.33 4.58 9.45
N ALA A 85 18.06 4.93 9.40
CA ALA A 85 17.20 4.74 8.23
C ALA A 85 17.37 5.86 7.19
N TRP A 86 17.03 5.60 5.92
CA TRP A 86 17.23 6.59 4.85
C TRP A 86 16.30 7.81 4.95
N PHE A 87 15.22 7.74 5.74
CA PHE A 87 14.29 8.85 6.02
C PHE A 87 14.57 9.54 7.38
N GLU A 88 15.67 9.21 8.04
CA GLU A 88 15.93 9.53 9.45
C GLU A 88 16.45 10.95 9.71
N ARG A 89 16.01 11.94 8.93
CA ARG A 89 16.04 13.31 9.46
C ARG A 89 14.92 13.48 10.47
N GLY A 90 15.17 13.04 11.69
CA GLY A 90 14.36 13.35 12.88
C GLY A 90 12.95 12.78 12.83
N LEU A 91 12.85 11.45 12.83
CA LEU A 91 11.59 10.79 13.11
C LEU A 91 11.13 11.12 14.53
N THR A 92 10.02 11.83 14.67
CA THR A 92 9.31 11.95 15.94
C THR A 92 8.66 10.60 16.30
N ASP A 93 8.46 10.34 17.60
CA ASP A 93 7.80 9.12 18.07
C ASP A 93 6.44 8.86 17.40
N VAL A 94 5.72 9.94 17.07
CA VAL A 94 4.45 9.90 16.34
C VAL A 94 4.62 9.37 14.93
N GLN A 95 5.64 9.84 14.21
CA GLN A 95 5.94 9.37 12.86
C GLN A 95 6.43 7.91 12.89
N HIS A 96 7.19 7.51 13.91
CA HIS A 96 7.59 6.10 14.10
C HIS A 96 6.39 5.18 14.31
N ARG A 97 5.50 5.51 15.26
CA ARG A 97 4.27 4.73 15.50
C ARG A 97 3.39 4.64 14.26
N SER A 98 3.29 5.75 13.52
CA SER A 98 2.51 5.78 12.29
C SER A 98 3.12 4.89 11.21
N LEU A 99 4.44 4.83 11.05
CA LEU A 99 5.12 3.93 10.11
C LEU A 99 4.85 2.45 10.39
N VAL A 100 4.93 2.04 11.66
CA VAL A 100 4.59 0.68 12.09
C VAL A 100 3.13 0.36 11.76
N GLN A 101 2.23 1.31 12.00
CA GLN A 101 0.81 1.12 11.68
C GLN A 101 0.54 1.04 10.17
N VAL A 102 1.23 1.84 9.35
CA VAL A 102 1.16 1.73 7.88
C VAL A 102 1.62 0.33 7.44
N HIS A 103 2.71 -0.15 8.00
CA HIS A 103 3.22 -1.49 7.75
C HIS A 103 2.16 -2.56 8.08
N ASP A 104 1.53 -2.49 9.25
CA ASP A 104 0.50 -3.45 9.68
C ASP A 104 -0.74 -3.40 8.79
N ALA A 105 -1.20 -2.21 8.41
CA ALA A 105 -2.32 -2.02 7.49
C ALA A 105 -2.02 -2.60 6.10
N ILE A 106 -0.78 -2.44 5.63
CA ILE A 106 -0.31 -2.93 4.33
C ILE A 106 -0.07 -4.44 4.34
N THR A 107 0.47 -5.02 5.42
CA THR A 107 0.75 -6.46 5.52
C THR A 107 -0.51 -7.28 5.80
N THR A 108 -1.48 -6.71 6.53
CA THR A 108 -2.79 -7.34 6.76
C THR A 108 -3.67 -7.30 5.51
N THR A 109 -3.45 -6.33 4.61
CA THR A 109 -4.12 -6.28 3.31
C THR A 109 -3.27 -7.06 2.30
N PRO A 110 -3.72 -8.18 1.70
CA PRO A 110 -2.91 -8.90 0.72
C PRO A 110 -2.65 -8.00 -0.50
N ILE A 111 -1.47 -7.36 -0.54
CA ILE A 111 -0.90 -6.80 -1.76
C ILE A 111 -0.55 -7.99 -2.62
N ARG A 112 -1.37 -8.24 -3.65
CA ARG A 112 -1.03 -9.20 -4.68
C ARG A 112 0.31 -8.80 -5.27
N ASP A 113 1.29 -9.68 -5.08
CA ASP A 113 2.61 -9.62 -5.69
C ASP A 113 2.50 -9.18 -7.16
N ARG A 114 3.10 -8.03 -7.50
CA ARG A 114 3.17 -7.54 -8.87
C ARG A 114 4.16 -8.35 -9.73
N ARG A 115 4.68 -9.50 -9.26
CA ARG A 115 5.55 -10.41 -10.02
C ARG A 115 4.86 -11.69 -10.51
N THR A 116 3.63 -11.60 -11.01
CA THR A 116 3.09 -12.70 -11.83
C THR A 116 2.83 -12.20 -13.25
N PRO A 117 3.72 -12.45 -14.23
CA PRO A 117 3.30 -12.42 -15.62
C PRO A 117 2.24 -13.50 -15.83
N ALA A 118 1.10 -13.10 -16.38
CA ALA A 118 0.05 -13.98 -16.81
C ALA A 118 0.53 -14.87 -17.97
N ALA A 119 0.80 -16.14 -17.68
CA ALA A 119 0.77 -17.29 -18.58
C ALA A 119 0.86 -18.52 -17.65
N VAL A 120 -0.05 -19.49 -17.61
CA VAL A 120 -0.66 -20.23 -18.71
C VAL A 120 -2.01 -20.74 -18.22
N THR A 121 -3.09 -20.35 -18.92
CA THR A 121 -4.39 -21.04 -18.81
C THR A 121 -4.46 -22.07 -19.93
N ALA A 122 -4.94 -23.27 -19.57
CA ALA A 122 -5.57 -24.29 -20.41
C ALA A 122 -4.72 -24.99 -21.48
N VAL A 123 -4.33 -26.24 -21.19
CA VAL A 123 -4.77 -27.36 -22.04
C VAL A 123 -5.39 -28.41 -21.11
N GLU A 124 -6.68 -28.24 -20.88
CA GLU A 124 -7.57 -29.29 -20.40
C GLU A 124 -7.96 -30.14 -21.61
N GLN A 125 -7.62 -31.43 -21.54
CA GLN A 125 -8.31 -32.56 -22.16
C GLN A 125 -8.55 -32.58 -23.68
N ALA A 126 -7.75 -33.39 -24.38
CA ALA A 126 -8.21 -34.14 -25.54
C ALA A 126 -7.98 -35.65 -25.31
N ARG A 127 -9.09 -36.38 -25.17
CA ARG A 127 -9.19 -37.84 -25.07
C ARG A 127 -8.49 -38.54 -26.26
N PRO A 128 -7.84 -39.70 -26.09
CA PRO A 128 -7.47 -40.53 -27.23
C PRO A 128 -8.70 -41.31 -27.74
N HIS A 129 -9.22 -40.93 -28.91
CA HIS A 129 -10.08 -41.82 -29.69
C HIS A 129 -9.19 -42.89 -30.34
N ARG A 130 -9.26 -44.10 -29.77
CA ARG A 130 -8.79 -45.35 -30.39
C ARG A 130 -9.69 -45.63 -31.60
N ILE A 131 -9.19 -45.41 -32.81
CA ILE A 131 -9.80 -45.91 -34.04
C ILE A 131 -9.03 -47.16 -34.43
N GLU A 132 -9.71 -48.31 -34.35
CA GLU A 132 -9.27 -49.55 -34.95
C GLU A 132 -9.26 -49.40 -36.47
N ARG A 133 -8.16 -49.83 -37.11
CA ARG A 133 -8.12 -49.99 -38.56
C ARG A 133 -7.58 -51.37 -38.88
N THR A 134 -8.49 -52.19 -39.37
CA THR A 134 -8.34 -53.39 -40.17
C THR A 134 -7.42 -53.15 -41.38
N HIS A 135 -6.52 -54.09 -41.63
CA HIS A 135 -6.16 -54.60 -42.95
C HIS A 135 -5.58 -56.00 -42.82
#